data_AF-A0A2D8JLE8-F1
#
_entry.id   AF-A0A2D8JLE8-F1
#
_cell.length_a   1.000
_cell.length_b   1.000
_cell.length_c   1.000
_cell.angle_alpha   90.00
_cell.angle_beta   90.00
_cell.angle_gamma   90.00
#
_symmetry.space_group_name_H-M   'P 1'
#
loop_
_entity.id
_entity.type
_entity.pdbx_description
1 polymer ?
#
loop_
_entity_poly.entity_id
_entity_poly.type
_entity_poly.pdbx_seq_one_letter_code
_entity_poly.pdbx_strand_id
1 'polypeptide(L)'
;MIGFGQQTYVPDDNFEAYLEANGMGDGISNNDSVLTANINIVDSLDIHYLNISDMTGIEDFTALTFLDCSHNVLLDSLDLSNNIALYST
;
A
#
# COMPACT_ATOMS: atom_id res chain seq x y z
N MET A 1 -20.43 18.16 -11.10
CA MET A 1 -19.24 17.32 -11.28
C MET A 1 -19.17 16.40 -10.08
N ILE A 2 -19.50 15.13 -10.22
CA ILE A 2 -19.15 14.13 -9.21
C ILE A 2 -17.67 13.85 -9.43
N GLY A 3 -16.80 14.34 -8.54
CA GLY A 3 -15.37 14.08 -8.62
C GLY A 3 -15.11 12.70 -8.04
N PHE A 4 -14.73 11.74 -8.87
CA PHE A 4 -14.12 10.51 -8.37
C PHE A 4 -12.71 10.86 -7.92
N GLY A 5 -12.35 10.48 -6.69
CA GLY A 5 -10.98 10.61 -6.20
C GLY A 5 -10.01 9.78 -7.04
N GLN A 6 -8.74 10.16 -7.07
CA GLN A 6 -7.72 9.32 -7.68
C GLN A 6 -7.62 8.00 -6.91
N GLN A 7 -7.56 6.91 -7.66
CA GLN A 7 -7.45 5.55 -7.16
C GLN A 7 -6.06 5.01 -7.45
N THR A 8 -5.53 4.25 -6.51
CA THR A 8 -4.31 3.45 -6.63
C THR A 8 -4.72 1.99 -6.82
N TYR A 9 -4.05 1.29 -7.73
CA TYR A 9 -4.29 -0.12 -8.01
C TYR A 9 -3.51 -0.99 -7.02
N VAL A 10 -4.20 -1.93 -6.35
CA VAL A 10 -3.66 -2.78 -5.29
C VAL A 10 -4.16 -4.21 -5.49
N PRO A 11 -3.50 -5.03 -6.33
CA PRO A 11 -4.02 -6.34 -6.77
C PRO A 11 -3.87 -7.50 -5.79
N ASP A 12 -3.12 -7.32 -4.70
CA ASP A 12 -2.97 -8.36 -3.68
C ASP A 12 -4.06 -8.20 -2.61
N ASP A 13 -4.98 -9.18 -2.54
CA ASP A 13 -6.10 -9.17 -1.59
C ASP A 13 -5.64 -8.98 -0.14
N ASN A 14 -4.48 -9.50 0.27
CA ASN A 14 -4.00 -9.34 1.65
C ASN A 14 -3.47 -7.93 1.89
N PHE A 15 -2.83 -7.34 0.88
CA PHE A 15 -2.38 -5.95 0.95
C PHE A 15 -3.58 -5.00 0.99
N GLU A 16 -4.54 -5.14 0.06
CA GLU A 16 -5.76 -4.33 0.03
C GLU A 16 -6.56 -4.46 1.33
N ALA A 17 -6.76 -5.68 1.82
CA ALA A 17 -7.48 -5.92 3.08
C ALA A 17 -6.81 -5.26 4.29
N TYR A 18 -5.48 -5.23 4.34
CA TYR A 18 -4.76 -4.49 5.39
C TYR A 18 -5.03 -2.98 5.29
N LEU A 19 -4.97 -2.42 4.08
CA LEU A 19 -5.22 -0.99 3.86
C LEU A 19 -6.65 -0.59 4.24
N GLU A 20 -7.63 -1.38 3.80
CA GLU A 20 -9.04 -1.22 4.17
C GLU A 20 -9.23 -1.24 5.70
N ALA A 21 -8.66 -2.24 6.37
CA ALA A 21 -8.79 -2.41 7.82
C ALA A 21 -8.16 -1.26 8.63
N ASN A 22 -7.18 -0.56 8.06
CA ASN A 22 -6.44 0.52 8.71
C ASN A 22 -6.89 1.93 8.25
N GLY A 23 -8.03 2.04 7.55
CA GLY A 23 -8.57 3.33 7.11
C GLY A 23 -7.80 3.98 5.96
N MET A 24 -6.99 3.19 5.26
CA MET A 24 -6.20 3.60 4.10
C MET A 24 -6.89 3.23 2.77
N GLY A 25 -7.94 2.41 2.82
CA GLY A 25 -8.69 1.93 1.66
C GLY A 25 -9.72 2.91 1.09
N ASP A 26 -10.54 2.45 0.15
CA ASP A 26 -11.70 3.18 -0.39
C ASP A 26 -13.05 2.75 0.22
N GLY A 27 -13.03 1.73 1.09
CA GLY A 27 -14.20 1.17 1.77
C GLY A 27 -14.87 0.01 1.02
N ILE A 28 -14.25 -0.49 -0.05
CA ILE A 28 -14.78 -1.57 -0.88
C ILE A 28 -13.72 -2.69 -0.96
N SER A 29 -13.93 -3.76 -0.21
CA SER A 29 -12.99 -4.88 -0.20
C SER A 29 -12.95 -5.68 -1.51
N ASN A 30 -11.74 -6.13 -1.88
CA ASN A 30 -11.38 -6.96 -3.03
C ASN A 30 -11.83 -6.33 -4.36
N ASN A 31 -11.63 -5.02 -4.50
CA ASN A 31 -11.87 -4.29 -5.75
C ASN A 31 -10.57 -3.92 -6.48
N ASP A 32 -9.43 -4.42 -5.98
CA ASP A 32 -8.08 -4.15 -6.43
C ASP A 32 -7.71 -2.66 -6.35
N SER A 33 -8.30 -1.90 -5.42
CA SER A 33 -8.15 -0.45 -5.41
C SER A 33 -8.31 0.23 -4.05
N VAL A 34 -7.55 1.31 -3.84
CA VAL A 34 -7.68 2.20 -2.68
C VAL A 34 -7.58 3.66 -3.10
N LEU A 35 -8.15 4.58 -2.31
CA LEU A 35 -8.04 6.00 -2.59
C LEU A 35 -6.60 6.49 -2.37
N THR A 36 -5.97 7.02 -3.42
CA THR A 36 -4.59 7.55 -3.36
C THR A 36 -4.43 8.60 -2.27
N ALA A 37 -5.47 9.42 -2.03
CA ALA A 37 -5.47 10.45 -1.00
C ALA A 37 -5.43 9.90 0.44
N ASN A 38 -5.77 8.62 0.64
CA ASN A 38 -5.72 7.99 1.96
C ASN A 38 -4.34 7.38 2.23
N ILE A 39 -3.65 6.88 1.21
CA ILE A 39 -2.31 6.26 1.35
C ILE A 39 -1.15 7.24 1.20
N ASN A 40 -1.30 8.33 0.44
CA ASN A 40 -0.16 9.21 0.11
C ASN A 40 0.40 10.00 1.31
N ILE A 41 -0.38 10.08 2.39
CA ILE A 41 -0.01 10.71 3.68
C ILE A 41 0.51 9.71 4.72
N VAL A 42 0.47 8.40 4.44
CA VAL A 42 0.91 7.36 5.37
C VAL A 42 2.44 7.37 5.45
N ASP A 43 2.97 7.52 6.65
CA ASP A 43 4.41 7.63 6.92
C ASP A 43 5.03 6.33 7.46
N SER A 44 4.21 5.39 7.93
CA SER A 44 4.62 4.11 8.49
C SER A 44 3.68 3.00 8.03
N LEU A 45 4.26 1.95 7.43
CA LEU A 45 3.53 0.76 7.01
C LEU A 45 4.19 -0.49 7.60
N ASP A 46 3.45 -1.18 8.47
CA ASP A 46 3.86 -2.43 9.09
C ASP A 46 2.94 -3.56 8.60
N ILE A 47 3.44 -4.35 7.65
CA ILE A 47 2.72 -5.40 6.94
C ILE A 47 3.46 -6.74 7.01
N HIS A 48 4.19 -6.97 8.11
CA HIS A 48 4.91 -8.22 8.34
C HIS A 48 3.97 -9.43 8.49
N TYR A 49 4.37 -10.61 7.98
CA TYR A 49 3.62 -11.88 8.07
C TYR A 49 2.19 -11.86 7.51
N LEU A 50 1.89 -11.04 6.50
CA LEU A 50 0.54 -10.94 5.92
C LEU A 50 0.31 -11.84 4.70
N ASN A 51 1.29 -12.66 4.31
CA ASN A 51 1.25 -13.47 3.08
C ASN A 51 1.02 -12.63 1.82
N ILE A 52 1.58 -11.42 1.79
CA ILE A 52 1.57 -10.56 0.61
C ILE A 52 2.54 -11.13 -0.43
N SER A 53 2.08 -11.18 -1.68
CA SER A 53 2.83 -11.67 -2.83
C SER A 53 3.12 -10.57 -3.86
N ASP A 54 2.28 -9.55 -3.92
CA ASP A 54 2.42 -8.39 -4.80
C ASP A 54 2.22 -7.10 -4.00
N MET A 55 3.20 -6.19 -4.10
CA MET A 55 3.17 -4.87 -3.43
C MET A 55 2.89 -3.72 -4.41
N THR A 56 2.39 -4.01 -5.61
CA THR A 56 1.91 -2.99 -6.56
C THR A 56 0.97 -2.01 -5.85
N GLY A 57 1.20 -0.71 -6.06
CA GLY A 57 0.51 0.39 -5.38
C GLY A 57 1.33 0.99 -4.23
N ILE A 58 2.39 0.32 -3.75
CA ILE A 58 3.29 0.89 -2.72
C ILE A 58 3.98 2.17 -3.20
N GLU A 59 4.18 2.34 -4.50
CA GLU A 59 4.80 3.50 -5.12
C GLU A 59 4.05 4.82 -4.85
N ASP A 60 2.75 4.75 -4.54
CA ASP A 60 1.90 5.91 -4.26
C ASP A 60 1.94 6.35 -2.78
N PHE A 61 2.64 5.60 -1.91
CA PHE A 61 2.90 5.99 -0.52
C PHE A 61 4.02 7.04 -0.45
N THR A 62 3.74 8.25 -0.94
CA THR A 62 4.76 9.31 -1.11
C THR A 62 5.35 9.86 0.19
N ALA A 63 4.64 9.72 1.31
CA ALA A 63 5.10 10.13 2.64
C ALA A 63 5.80 9.00 3.42
N LEU A 64 5.90 7.79 2.86
CA LEU A 64 6.38 6.62 3.59
C LEU A 64 7.84 6.78 4.03
N THR A 65 8.06 6.75 5.34
CA THR A 65 9.39 6.83 5.95
C THR A 65 9.83 5.53 6.60
N PHE A 66 8.88 4.66 6.94
CA PHE A 66 9.10 3.34 7.51
C PHE A 66 8.25 2.29 6.79
N LEU A 67 8.89 1.18 6.40
CA LEU A 67 8.25 0.02 5.80
C LEU A 67 8.81 -1.25 6.45
N ASP A 68 7.95 -2.02 7.12
CA ASP A 68 8.24 -3.40 7.47
C ASP A 68 7.35 -4.33 6.64
N CYS A 69 7.94 -4.96 5.62
CA CYS A 69 7.31 -5.99 4.81
C CYS A 69 7.96 -7.37 5.04
N SER A 70 8.66 -7.53 6.16
CA SER A 70 9.38 -8.77 6.47
C SER A 70 8.42 -9.96 6.60
N HIS A 71 8.96 -11.16 6.37
CA HIS A 71 8.20 -12.41 6.50
C HIS A 71 6.98 -12.57 5.56
N ASN A 72 6.91 -11.79 4.48
CA ASN A 72 6.05 -12.07 3.32
C ASN A 72 6.81 -12.96 2.34
N VAL A 73 6.77 -14.28 2.58
CA VAL A 73 7.61 -15.27 1.87
C VAL A 73 7.27 -15.44 0.37
N LEU A 74 6.10 -14.94 -0.06
CA LEU A 74 5.64 -14.99 -1.45
C LEU A 74 6.02 -13.74 -2.25
N LEU A 75 6.55 -12.71 -1.59
CA LEU A 75 6.91 -11.46 -2.25
C LEU A 75 8.20 -11.64 -3.05
N ASP A 76 8.05 -11.72 -4.38
CA ASP A 76 9.16 -11.99 -5.30
C ASP A 76 9.90 -10.71 -5.74
N SER A 77 9.24 -9.55 -5.71
CA SER A 77 9.81 -8.27 -6.12
C SER A 77 9.21 -7.11 -5.36
N LEU A 78 10.00 -6.07 -5.17
CA LEU A 78 9.58 -4.85 -4.50
C LEU A 78 10.23 -3.64 -5.19
N ASP A 79 9.40 -2.79 -5.79
CA ASP A 79 9.84 -1.52 -6.38
C ASP A 79 9.53 -0.37 -5.41
N LEU A 80 10.58 0.27 -4.91
CA LEU A 80 10.51 1.42 -4.00
C LEU A 80 11.06 2.70 -4.63
N SER A 81 11.26 2.71 -5.95
CA SER A 81 11.91 3.82 -6.64
C SER A 81 11.20 5.18 -6.45
N ASN A 82 9.89 5.15 -6.20
CA ASN A 82 9.07 6.34 -5.91
C ASN A 82 8.92 6.65 -4.41
N ASN A 83 9.28 5.74 -3.51
CA ASN A 83 9.22 5.95 -2.05
C ASN A 83 10.45 6.71 -1.53
N ILE A 84 10.70 7.90 -2.09
CA ILE A 84 11.92 8.69 -1.85
C ILE A 84 12.11 9.14 -0.39
N ALA A 85 11.04 9.13 0.41
CA ALA A 85 11.06 9.48 1.83
C ALA A 85 11.49 8.31 2.73
N LEU A 86 11.58 7.09 2.19
CA LEU A 86 11.93 5.90 2.94
C LEU A 86 13.40 5.96 3.36
N TYR A 87 13.66 5.98 4.66
CA TYR A 87 15.02 6.04 5.16
C TYR A 87 15.66 4.64 5.09
N SER A 88 16.70 4.46 4.27
CA SER A 88 17.60 3.31 4.44
C SER A 88 18.46 3.56 5.68
N THR A 89 18.26 2.81 6.76
CA THR A 89 19.24 2.73 7.85
C THR A 89 20.22 1.60 7.60
#